data_AF-A0A932HD86-F1
#
_entry.id   AF-A0A932HD86-F1
#
_cell.length_a   1.000
_cell.length_b   1.000
_cell.length_c   1.000
_cell.angle_alpha   90.00
_cell.angle_beta   90.00
_cell.angle_gamma   90.00
#
_symmetry.space_group_name_H-M   'P 1'
#
loop_
_entity.id
_entity.type
_entity.pdbx_description
1 polymer ?
#
loop_
_entity_poly.entity_id
_entity_poly.type
_entity_poly.pdbx_seq_one_letter_code
_entity_poly.pdbx_strand_id
1 'polypeptide(L)'
;GAAIPDGPFWTLHVPEALQRKYHLAPRYERMCFDRDLALRSRNSELGGIGHPLVDALLQVARDPGFTGDVAKLGSGSKIFARYLVQYEDESAKAQTRVMTFRGTADRLPEPVASINWLENGTRETESSGSAATQWYVEIKQVFGDALGQHLIEWQPDRTKRARVKTTLVGLHLG
;
A
#
# COMPACT_ATOMS: atom_id res chain seq x y z
N GLY A 1 -9.20 1.99 -13.38
CA GLY A 1 -9.92 0.74 -13.00
C GLY A 1 -10.90 1.07 -11.90
N ALA A 2 -11.82 0.18 -11.58
CA ALA A 2 -12.81 0.41 -10.52
C ALA A 2 -13.00 -0.85 -9.68
N ALA A 3 -13.24 -0.68 -8.39
CA ALA A 3 -13.64 -1.74 -7.47
C ALA A 3 -15.00 -1.37 -6.89
N ILE A 4 -16.03 -2.15 -7.22
CA ILE A 4 -17.42 -1.87 -6.87
C ILE A 4 -17.84 -2.95 -5.85
N PRO A 5 -18.11 -2.58 -4.59
CA PRO A 5 -18.60 -3.53 -3.61
C PRO A 5 -20.05 -3.93 -3.90
N ASP A 6 -20.35 -5.21 -3.73
CA ASP A 6 -21.68 -5.81 -3.83
C ASP A 6 -21.86 -6.81 -2.67
N GLY A 7 -22.31 -6.29 -1.53
CA GLY A 7 -22.37 -7.05 -0.28
C GLY A 7 -20.98 -7.55 0.15
N PRO A 8 -20.79 -8.85 0.40
CA PRO A 8 -19.49 -9.39 0.78
C PRO A 8 -18.59 -9.71 -0.45
N PHE A 9 -19.05 -9.37 -1.66
CA PHE A 9 -18.32 -9.57 -2.91
C PHE A 9 -17.93 -8.24 -3.56
N TRP A 10 -17.09 -8.33 -4.58
CA TRP A 10 -16.56 -7.21 -5.35
C TRP A 10 -16.67 -7.47 -6.84
N THR A 11 -17.03 -6.43 -7.58
CA THR A 11 -16.87 -6.36 -9.03
C THR A 11 -15.67 -5.49 -9.34
N LEU A 12 -14.65 -6.05 -9.98
CA LEU A 12 -13.41 -5.37 -10.30
C LEU A 12 -13.31 -5.13 -11.80
N HIS A 13 -13.27 -3.85 -12.20
CA HIS A 13 -12.97 -3.41 -13.55
C HIS A 13 -11.47 -3.11 -13.68
N VAL A 14 -10.79 -3.88 -14.53
CA VAL A 14 -9.36 -3.77 -14.70
C VAL A 14 -9.04 -2.61 -15.65
N PRO A 15 -8.11 -1.69 -15.32
CA PRO A 15 -7.65 -0.67 -16.27
C PRO A 15 -7.00 -1.31 -17.52
N GLU A 16 -7.21 -0.74 -18.71
CA GLU A 16 -6.65 -1.26 -19.97
C GLU A 16 -5.13 -1.47 -19.94
N ALA A 17 -4.40 -0.60 -19.24
CA ALA A 17 -2.95 -0.73 -19.08
C ALA A 17 -2.55 -2.06 -18.43
N LEU A 18 -3.27 -2.50 -17.39
CA LEU A 18 -3.07 -3.78 -16.73
C LEU A 18 -3.56 -4.95 -17.61
N GLN A 19 -4.70 -4.78 -18.29
CA GLN A 19 -5.22 -5.79 -19.22
C GLN A 19 -4.20 -6.13 -20.30
N ARG A 20 -3.61 -5.12 -20.96
CA ARG A 20 -2.65 -5.32 -22.05
C ARG A 20 -1.33 -5.90 -21.56
N LYS A 21 -0.81 -5.41 -20.43
CA LYS A 21 0.50 -5.83 -19.90
C LYS A 21 0.48 -7.25 -19.33
N TYR A 22 -0.63 -7.67 -18.73
CA TYR A 22 -0.72 -8.95 -18.01
C TYR A 22 -1.80 -9.90 -18.57
N HIS A 23 -2.36 -9.59 -19.74
CA HIS A 23 -3.41 -10.38 -20.41
C HIS A 23 -4.62 -10.70 -19.51
N LEU A 24 -5.03 -9.72 -18.70
CA LEU A 24 -6.12 -9.88 -17.74
C LEU A 24 -7.49 -9.73 -18.41
N ALA A 25 -8.49 -10.40 -17.86
CA ALA A 25 -9.88 -10.13 -18.19
C ALA A 25 -10.24 -8.66 -17.88
N PRO A 26 -11.15 -8.05 -18.66
CA PRO A 26 -11.55 -6.65 -18.45
C PRO A 26 -12.33 -6.45 -17.14
N ARG A 27 -12.96 -7.52 -16.63
CA ARG A 27 -13.81 -7.50 -15.45
C ARG A 27 -13.77 -8.84 -14.73
N TYR A 28 -13.74 -8.78 -13.40
CA TYR A 28 -13.92 -9.93 -12.50
C TYR A 28 -15.16 -9.67 -11.66
N GLU A 29 -16.08 -10.63 -11.59
CA GLU A 29 -17.35 -10.50 -10.89
C GLU A 29 -17.40 -11.41 -9.66
N ARG A 30 -18.14 -10.97 -8.64
CA ARG A 30 -18.38 -11.73 -7.41
C ARG A 30 -17.08 -12.22 -6.75
N MET A 31 -16.02 -11.40 -6.78
CA MET A 31 -14.76 -11.72 -6.13
C MET A 31 -14.88 -11.48 -4.62
N CYS A 32 -14.33 -12.36 -3.79
CA CYS A 32 -14.19 -12.13 -2.35
C CYS A 32 -12.79 -12.51 -1.87
N PHE A 33 -12.38 -11.97 -0.72
CA PHE A 33 -11.06 -12.20 -0.12
C PHE A 33 -11.12 -13.13 1.10
N ASP A 34 -12.32 -13.61 1.44
CA ASP A 34 -12.56 -14.60 2.48
C ASP A 34 -12.70 -15.99 1.85
N ARG A 35 -11.84 -16.92 2.28
CA ARG A 35 -11.82 -18.30 1.78
C ARG A 35 -13.06 -19.08 2.17
N ASP A 36 -13.54 -18.95 3.40
CA ASP A 36 -14.71 -19.69 3.88
C ASP A 36 -15.96 -19.21 3.15
N LEU A 37 -16.06 -17.90 2.91
CA LEU A 37 -17.12 -17.32 2.10
C LEU A 37 -17.08 -17.80 0.64
N ALA A 38 -15.89 -17.84 0.03
CA ALA A 38 -15.71 -18.30 -1.35
C ALA A 38 -16.12 -19.78 -1.52
N LEU A 39 -15.80 -20.63 -0.54
CA LEU A 39 -16.12 -22.07 -0.59
C LEU A 39 -17.62 -22.35 -0.43
N ARG A 40 -18.35 -21.48 0.28
CA ARG A 40 -19.80 -21.64 0.52
C ARG A 40 -20.66 -20.97 -0.54
N SER A 41 -20.07 -20.08 -1.35
CA SER A 41 -20.80 -19.26 -2.31
C SER A 41 -20.61 -19.79 -3.73
N ARG A 42 -21.71 -20.02 -4.44
CA ARG A 42 -21.64 -20.42 -5.85
C ARG A 42 -21.24 -19.22 -6.71
N ASN A 43 -20.45 -19.49 -7.75
CA ASN A 43 -20.02 -18.49 -8.74
C ASN A 43 -19.31 -17.28 -8.12
N SER A 44 -18.54 -17.49 -7.06
CA SER A 44 -17.64 -16.48 -6.49
C SER A 44 -16.19 -16.87 -6.70
N GLU A 45 -15.34 -15.86 -6.88
CA GLU A 45 -13.91 -16.05 -7.08
C GLU A 45 -13.14 -15.63 -5.83
N LEU A 46 -12.18 -16.46 -5.39
CA LEU A 46 -11.30 -16.11 -4.29
C LEU A 46 -10.15 -15.25 -4.80
N GLY A 47 -10.16 -13.97 -4.45
CA GLY A 47 -9.11 -12.99 -4.77
C GLY A 47 -7.85 -13.16 -3.91
N GLY A 48 -7.23 -14.33 -3.94
CA GLY A 48 -6.00 -14.63 -3.20
C GLY A 48 -4.72 -14.53 -4.04
N ILE A 49 -3.57 -14.76 -3.41
CA ILE A 49 -2.31 -15.02 -4.14
C ILE A 49 -2.53 -16.24 -5.06
N GLY A 50 -2.07 -16.14 -6.31
CA GLY A 50 -2.34 -17.12 -7.37
C GLY A 50 -3.52 -16.75 -8.27
N HIS A 51 -4.31 -15.74 -7.90
CA HIS A 51 -5.32 -15.17 -8.78
C HIS A 51 -4.68 -14.22 -9.81
N PRO A 52 -4.99 -14.31 -11.12
CA PRO A 52 -4.32 -13.52 -12.16
C PRO A 52 -4.28 -12.00 -11.90
N LEU A 53 -5.41 -11.41 -11.49
CA LEU A 53 -5.46 -9.99 -11.15
C LEU A 53 -4.62 -9.64 -9.93
N VAL A 54 -4.61 -10.49 -8.89
CA VAL A 54 -3.88 -10.23 -7.65
C VAL A 54 -2.39 -10.31 -7.92
N ASP A 55 -1.95 -11.34 -8.64
CA ASP A 55 -0.55 -11.51 -9.00
C ASP A 55 -0.05 -10.38 -9.90
N ALA A 56 -0.85 -9.91 -10.85
CA ALA A 56 -0.53 -8.75 -11.67
C ALA A 56 -0.40 -7.46 -10.84
N LEU A 57 -1.33 -7.22 -9.90
CA LEU A 57 -1.25 -6.08 -8.97
C LEU A 57 -0.01 -6.17 -8.08
N LEU A 58 0.34 -7.37 -7.60
CA LEU A 58 1.57 -7.59 -6.83
C LEU A 58 2.81 -7.32 -7.66
N GLN A 59 2.83 -7.71 -8.94
CA GLN A 59 3.96 -7.42 -9.84
C GLN A 59 4.11 -5.92 -10.09
N VAL A 60 3.00 -5.20 -10.28
CA VAL A 60 3.03 -3.74 -10.42
C VAL A 60 3.47 -3.06 -9.14
N ALA A 61 2.97 -3.49 -7.97
CA ALA A 61 3.36 -2.92 -6.69
C ALA A 61 4.83 -3.17 -6.32
N ARG A 62 5.45 -4.20 -6.91
CA ARG A 62 6.88 -4.51 -6.76
C ARG A 62 7.77 -3.73 -7.76
N ASP A 63 7.18 -3.09 -8.76
CA ASP A 63 7.92 -2.29 -9.72
C ASP A 63 8.52 -1.06 -9.00
N PRO A 64 9.85 -0.81 -9.11
CA PRO A 64 10.48 0.36 -8.50
C PRO A 64 9.90 1.70 -8.97
N GLY A 65 9.27 1.72 -10.15
CA GLY A 65 8.57 2.89 -10.69
C GLY A 65 7.17 3.11 -10.11
N PHE A 66 6.67 2.22 -9.24
CA PHE A 66 5.38 2.38 -8.59
C PHE A 66 5.44 3.50 -7.55
N THR A 67 5.04 4.69 -7.95
CA THR A 67 4.88 5.83 -7.05
C THR A 67 3.61 5.61 -6.22
N GLY A 68 3.77 5.52 -4.90
CA GLY A 68 2.64 5.48 -4.00
C GLY A 68 1.84 6.77 -4.07
N ASP A 69 0.62 6.72 -4.61
CA ASP A 69 -0.31 7.84 -4.54
C ASP A 69 -0.92 7.97 -3.15
N VAL A 70 -1.26 9.22 -2.79
CA VAL A 70 -1.92 9.52 -1.53
C VAL A 70 -3.38 9.11 -1.62
N ALA A 71 -3.74 7.94 -1.09
CA ALA A 71 -5.15 7.59 -0.97
C ALA A 71 -5.70 8.15 0.35
N LYS A 72 -6.57 9.16 0.27
CA LYS A 72 -7.39 9.58 1.40
C LYS A 72 -8.45 8.50 1.64
N LEU A 73 -8.24 7.67 2.67
CA LEU A 73 -9.13 6.56 3.03
C LEU A 73 -10.20 6.98 4.05
N GLY A 74 -10.28 8.28 4.41
CA GLY A 74 -11.29 8.82 5.30
C GLY A 74 -11.04 10.28 5.66
N SER A 75 -11.85 10.81 6.57
CA SER A 75 -11.72 12.16 7.15
C SER A 75 -10.84 12.19 8.40
N GLY A 76 -10.17 11.09 8.75
CA GLY A 76 -9.54 10.97 10.05
C GLY A 76 -8.19 11.71 10.16
N SER A 77 -7.79 11.91 11.41
CA SER A 77 -6.58 12.63 11.81
C SER A 77 -5.31 11.78 11.73
N LYS A 78 -5.41 10.52 11.29
CA LYS A 78 -4.30 9.57 11.25
C LYS A 78 -3.71 9.53 9.85
N ILE A 79 -2.40 9.60 9.79
CA ILE A 79 -1.64 9.51 8.55
C ILE A 79 -0.81 8.24 8.62
N PHE A 80 -0.83 7.45 7.55
CA PHE A 80 -0.05 6.25 7.42
C PHE A 80 0.90 6.35 6.25
N ALA A 81 2.20 6.22 6.49
CA ALA A 81 3.20 6.14 5.43
C ALA A 81 3.72 4.71 5.30
N ARG A 82 3.91 4.25 4.06
CA ARG A 82 4.52 2.94 3.76
C ARG A 82 5.76 3.13 2.93
N TYR A 83 6.83 2.51 3.38
CA TYR A 83 8.11 2.51 2.72
C TYR A 83 8.47 1.11 2.28
N LEU A 84 8.79 0.97 1.00
CA LEU A 84 9.47 -0.20 0.48
C LEU A 84 10.95 -0.05 0.81
N VAL A 85 11.47 -0.97 1.61
CA VAL A 85 12.85 -0.99 2.08
C VAL A 85 13.55 -2.17 1.41
N GLN A 86 14.50 -1.87 0.54
CA GLN A 86 15.34 -2.85 -0.14
C GLN A 86 16.73 -2.86 0.52
N TYR A 87 17.22 -4.05 0.88
CA TYR A 87 18.47 -4.21 1.63
C TYR A 87 19.15 -5.53 1.28
N GLU A 88 20.43 -5.67 1.62
CA GLU A 88 21.16 -6.94 1.54
C GLU A 88 21.12 -7.64 2.90
N ASP A 89 20.79 -8.93 2.91
CA ASP A 89 20.90 -9.76 4.11
C ASP A 89 22.36 -10.16 4.41
N GLU A 90 22.57 -10.95 5.47
CA GLU A 90 23.90 -11.40 5.86
C GLU A 90 24.59 -12.27 4.80
N SER A 91 23.82 -12.86 3.88
CA SER A 91 24.32 -13.63 2.74
C SER A 91 24.54 -12.78 1.49
N ALA A 92 24.47 -11.44 1.62
CA ALA A 92 24.54 -10.49 0.51
C ALA A 92 23.43 -10.67 -0.55
N LYS A 93 22.30 -11.28 -0.19
CA LYS A 93 21.14 -11.40 -1.08
C LYS A 93 20.24 -10.18 -0.92
N ALA A 94 19.74 -9.67 -2.04
CA ALA A 94 18.75 -8.60 -2.06
C ALA A 94 17.42 -9.08 -1.45
N GLN A 95 16.97 -8.38 -0.43
CA GLN A 95 15.71 -8.56 0.27
C GLN A 95 14.86 -7.30 0.14
N THR A 96 13.56 -7.46 0.34
CA THR A 96 12.61 -6.36 0.32
C THR A 96 11.60 -6.52 1.44
N ARG A 97 11.33 -5.45 2.18
CA ARG A 97 10.31 -5.41 3.23
C ARG A 97 9.52 -4.11 3.16
N VAL A 98 8.26 -4.17 3.56
CA VAL A 98 7.44 -2.96 3.76
C VAL A 98 7.53 -2.56 5.24
N MET A 99 7.93 -1.32 5.49
CA MET A 99 7.85 -0.67 6.79
C MET A 99 6.68 0.31 6.79
N THR A 100 5.88 0.28 7.83
CA THR A 100 4.69 1.13 7.93
C THR A 100 4.79 2.01 9.15
N PHE A 101 4.45 3.28 8.98
CA PHE A 101 4.44 4.28 10.02
C PHE A 101 3.04 4.86 10.17
N ARG A 102 2.65 5.16 11.40
CA ARG A 102 1.42 5.87 11.75
C ARG A 102 1.79 7.15 12.46
N GLY A 103 1.24 8.27 12.01
CA GLY A 103 1.32 9.56 12.68
C GLY A 103 -0.06 10.20 12.81
N THR A 104 -0.12 11.28 13.56
CA THR A 104 -1.26 12.20 13.61
C THR A 104 -0.72 13.63 13.47
N ALA A 105 -1.57 14.63 13.23
CA ALA A 105 -1.12 16.02 13.12
C ALA A 105 -0.37 16.53 14.37
N ASP A 106 -0.62 15.92 15.53
CA ASP A 106 -0.11 16.29 16.85
C ASP A 106 0.96 15.33 17.41
N ARG A 107 1.28 14.23 16.73
CA ARG A 107 2.25 13.23 17.23
C ARG A 107 3.26 12.81 16.18
N LEU A 108 4.48 12.57 16.63
CA LEU A 108 5.54 12.01 15.80
C LEU A 108 5.12 10.65 15.23
N PRO A 109 5.47 10.35 13.96
CA PRO A 109 5.19 9.04 13.39
C PRO A 109 5.91 7.92 14.13
N GLU A 110 5.19 6.82 14.37
CA GLU A 110 5.71 5.61 15.00
C GLU A 110 5.58 4.40 14.06
N PRO A 111 6.51 3.43 14.12
CA PRO A 111 6.42 2.22 13.31
C PRO A 111 5.26 1.33 13.80
N VAL A 112 4.53 0.73 12.85
CA VAL A 112 3.42 -0.20 13.11
C VAL A 112 3.70 -1.54 12.44
N ALA A 113 3.57 -2.63 13.20
CA ALA A 113 3.86 -3.98 12.73
C ALA A 113 2.84 -4.49 11.69
N SER A 114 1.58 -4.09 11.82
CA SER A 114 0.51 -4.40 10.87
C SER A 114 -0.62 -3.39 10.99
N ILE A 115 -1.41 -3.23 9.93
CA ILE A 115 -2.61 -2.39 9.95
C ILE A 115 -3.78 -3.23 9.43
N ASN A 116 -4.85 -3.30 10.22
CA ASN A 116 -6.12 -3.85 9.79
C ASN A 116 -6.92 -2.73 9.11
N TRP A 117 -6.92 -2.76 7.78
CA TRP A 117 -7.55 -1.72 6.94
C TRP A 117 -9.06 -1.88 6.77
N LEU A 118 -9.62 -2.98 7.24
CA LEU A 118 -11.01 -3.38 6.95
C LEU A 118 -12.08 -2.67 7.80
N GLU A 119 -11.72 -1.80 8.75
CA GLU A 119 -12.72 -1.28 9.70
C GLU A 119 -13.40 0.03 9.29
N ASN A 120 -12.85 0.87 8.42
CA ASN A 120 -13.46 2.18 8.12
C ASN A 120 -13.47 2.48 6.62
N GLY A 121 -14.47 1.94 5.92
CA GLY A 121 -14.82 2.36 4.56
C GLY A 121 -15.80 3.52 4.59
N THR A 122 -15.34 4.74 4.87
CA THR A 122 -16.14 5.96 4.64
C THR A 122 -15.64 6.71 3.42
N ARG A 123 -16.54 6.88 2.45
CA ARG A 123 -16.39 7.73 1.27
C ARG A 123 -15.94 9.13 1.69
N GLU A 124 -15.04 9.76 0.92
CA GLU A 124 -15.39 10.97 0.15
C GLU A 124 -14.23 11.60 -0.64
N THR A 125 -14.62 11.99 -1.85
CA THR A 125 -14.36 13.21 -2.63
C THR A 125 -13.00 13.90 -2.58
N GLU A 126 -12.42 13.97 -3.78
CA GLU A 126 -11.27 14.78 -4.17
C GLU A 126 -11.47 16.26 -3.82
N SER A 127 -10.46 16.84 -3.18
CA SER A 127 -10.32 18.29 -3.01
C SER A 127 -8.95 18.67 -3.53
N SER A 128 -8.94 19.20 -4.75
CA SER A 128 -7.78 19.80 -5.40
C SER A 128 -7.64 21.23 -4.92
N GLY A 129 -6.51 21.55 -4.28
CA GLY A 129 -6.18 22.92 -3.88
C GLY A 129 -4.71 23.04 -3.52
N SER A 130 -4.05 24.09 -4.02
CA SER A 130 -2.63 24.44 -3.88
C SER A 130 -2.02 24.30 -2.46
N ALA A 131 -2.83 24.41 -1.40
CA ALA A 131 -2.43 24.17 0.00
C ALA A 131 -2.05 22.69 0.29
N ALA A 132 -2.52 21.74 -0.52
CA ALA A 132 -2.21 20.32 -0.38
C ALA A 132 -0.73 20.01 -0.67
N THR A 133 -0.06 20.82 -1.50
CA THR A 133 1.33 20.56 -1.91
C THR A 133 2.33 20.83 -0.78
N GLN A 134 2.17 21.93 -0.05
CA GLN A 134 3.08 22.30 1.05
C GLN A 134 2.93 21.33 2.23
N TRP A 135 1.69 21.07 2.64
CA TRP A 135 1.35 20.06 3.63
C TRP A 135 1.94 18.68 3.30
N TYR A 136 1.87 18.29 2.03
CA TYR A 136 2.41 17.01 1.57
C TYR A 136 3.94 16.93 1.67
N VAL A 137 4.66 18.03 1.34
CA VAL A 137 6.12 18.09 1.51
C VAL A 137 6.50 17.96 2.99
N GLU A 138 5.79 18.67 3.87
CA GLU A 138 6.03 18.63 5.31
C GLU A 138 5.81 17.22 5.90
N ILE A 139 4.69 16.56 5.55
CA ILE A 139 4.44 15.18 5.99
C ILE A 139 5.53 14.24 5.48
N LYS A 140 5.90 14.34 4.20
CA LYS A 140 6.95 13.50 3.62
C LYS A 140 8.26 13.62 4.39
N GLN A 141 8.62 14.84 4.77
CA GLN A 141 9.81 15.10 5.56
C GLN A 141 9.70 14.45 6.95
N VAL A 142 8.62 14.72 7.68
CA VAL A 142 8.40 14.20 9.04
C VAL A 142 8.42 12.66 9.08
N PHE A 143 7.75 11.99 8.14
CA PHE A 143 7.77 10.54 8.06
C PHE A 143 9.10 9.99 7.53
N GLY A 144 9.78 10.73 6.67
CA GLY A 144 11.14 10.40 6.19
C GLY A 144 12.16 10.41 7.33
N ASP A 145 12.09 11.41 8.20
CA ASP A 145 12.96 11.53 9.38
C ASP A 145 12.69 10.40 10.38
N ALA A 146 11.41 10.07 10.62
CA ALA A 146 11.02 8.94 11.46
C ALA A 146 11.52 7.60 10.90
N LEU A 147 11.43 7.39 9.58
CA LEU A 147 12.02 6.23 8.90
C LEU A 147 13.53 6.20 9.09
N GLY A 148 14.22 7.33 8.89
CA GLY A 148 15.67 7.42 9.06
C GLY A 148 16.12 6.99 10.46
N GLN A 149 15.43 7.47 11.50
CA GLN A 149 15.70 7.09 12.88
C GLN A 149 15.45 5.59 13.11
N HIS A 150 14.32 5.08 12.62
CA HIS A 150 14.00 3.65 12.74
C HIS A 150 15.01 2.75 12.03
N LEU A 151 15.53 3.18 10.87
CA LEU A 151 16.57 2.42 10.15
C LEU A 151 17.91 2.39 10.90
N ILE A 152 18.24 3.42 11.68
CA ILE A 152 19.44 3.41 12.53
C ILE A 152 19.31 2.34 13.62
N GLU A 153 18.13 2.24 14.23
CA GLU A 153 17.84 1.24 15.26
C GLU A 153 17.79 -0.18 14.67
N TRP A 154 17.14 -0.34 13.51
CA TRP A 154 16.98 -1.63 12.85
C TRP A 154 18.27 -2.16 12.23
N GLN A 155 19.07 -1.29 11.61
CA GLN A 155 20.35 -1.63 10.98
C GLN A 155 21.45 -0.70 11.53
N PRO A 156 22.03 -1.01 12.70
CA PRO A 156 23.02 -0.15 13.34
C PRO A 156 24.33 -0.07 12.53
N ASP A 157 24.66 -1.13 11.78
CA ASP A 157 25.83 -1.15 10.88
C ASP A 157 25.69 -0.08 9.78
N ARG A 158 26.58 0.92 9.84
CA ARG A 158 26.60 2.05 8.91
C ARG A 158 26.85 1.63 7.47
N THR A 159 27.67 0.62 7.24
CA THR A 159 28.03 0.13 5.91
C THR A 159 26.85 -0.60 5.27
N LYS A 160 26.17 -1.46 6.04
CA LYS A 160 24.94 -2.12 5.57
C LYS A 160 23.81 -1.12 5.35
N ARG A 161 23.63 -0.17 6.27
CA ARG A 161 22.61 0.87 6.17
C ARG A 161 22.80 1.78 4.94
N ALA A 162 24.05 2.09 4.56
CA ALA A 162 24.34 2.88 3.36
C ALA A 162 23.89 2.20 2.05
N ARG A 163 23.65 0.88 2.06
CA ARG A 163 23.14 0.12 0.91
C ARG A 163 21.62 -0.04 0.93
N VAL A 164 20.95 0.41 1.99
CA VAL A 164 19.49 0.37 2.09
C VAL A 164 18.90 1.41 1.15
N LYS A 165 17.97 0.98 0.28
CA LYS A 165 17.17 1.87 -0.55
C LYS A 165 15.75 1.93 0.00
N THR A 166 15.22 3.13 0.13
CA THR A 166 13.86 3.34 0.61
C THR A 166 13.04 4.11 -0.42
N THR A 167 11.85 3.60 -0.71
CA THR A 167 10.89 4.25 -1.60
C THR A 167 9.58 4.42 -0.86
N LEU A 168 9.04 5.64 -0.83
CA LEU A 168 7.68 5.88 -0.34
C LEU A 168 6.70 5.28 -1.35
N VAL A 169 6.00 4.22 -0.94
CA VAL A 169 5.05 3.47 -1.77
C VAL A 169 3.59 3.66 -1.37
N GLY A 170 3.33 4.44 -0.33
CA GLY A 170 1.98 4.88 0.00
C GLY A 170 1.96 5.90 1.11
N LEU A 171 1.07 6.87 1.00
CA LEU A 171 0.70 7.77 2.09
C LEU A 171 -0.82 7.78 2.18
N HIS A 172 -1.39 7.55 3.35
CA HIS A 172 -2.83 7.40 3.51
C HIS A 172 -3.33 8.25 4.65
N LEU A 173 -4.49 8.86 4.49
CA LEU A 173 -5.24 9.47 5.59
C LEU A 173 -6.31 8.48 6.02
N GLY A 174 -6.38 8.13 7.30
CA GLY A 174 -7.36 7.21 7.88
C GLY A 174 -8.05 7.81 9.09
#